data_AF-A0A9X1K3F5-F1
#
_entry.id   AF-A0A9X1K3F5-F1
#
_cell.length_a   1.000
_cell.length_b   1.000
_cell.length_c   1.000
_cell.angle_alpha   90.00
_cell.angle_beta   90.00
_cell.angle_gamma   90.00
#
_symmetry.space_group_name_H-M   'P 1'
#
loop_
_entity.id
_entity.type
_entity.pdbx_description
1 polymer ?
#
loop_
_entity_poly.entity_id
_entity_poly.type
_entity_poly.pdbx_seq_one_letter_code
_entity_poly.pdbx_strand_id
1 'polypeptide(L)'
;MKERGMIFNGEMVRAILDGGKTQTRRIMAIQPEHSEMGLRRVIDSKNGRDNGKYFWSQSDARGLKMRSKVFGCPYGEVGDRIWVRETYQGPLFDYEHMESYLEDSSKFEKPEFCVYRADGKPAPEFYDADDNLHCGWRPSIHMPRWASRLMLEITGLRVERLQVITLGDICKEIGCGLYDFRPATYGFQVWENLWKSIYGEDGWQSNPWVWVIEFKVVPNVQDNPA
;
A
#
# COMPACT_ATOMS: atom_id res chain seq x y z
N MET A 1 9.39 11.84 -10.34
CA MET A 1 9.13 10.72 -9.42
C MET A 1 8.25 11.23 -8.29
N LYS A 2 7.11 10.59 -8.06
CA LYS A 2 6.17 10.95 -6.98
C LYS A 2 6.32 9.97 -5.82
N GLU A 3 6.07 10.45 -4.60
CA GLU A 3 5.98 9.60 -3.40
C GLU A 3 4.56 9.61 -2.84
N ARG A 4 3.99 8.43 -2.52
CA ARG A 4 2.66 8.32 -1.92
C ARG A 4 2.62 7.33 -0.77
N GLY A 5 1.84 7.65 0.26
CA GLY A 5 1.69 6.80 1.44
C GLY A 5 0.70 5.67 1.18
N MET A 6 1.04 4.46 1.57
CA MET A 6 0.13 3.31 1.52
C MET A 6 0.15 2.54 2.83
N ILE A 7 -1.03 2.21 3.34
CA ILE A 7 -1.18 1.43 4.57
C ILE A 7 -0.90 -0.06 4.30
N PHE A 8 -0.11 -0.64 5.20
CA PHE A 8 0.14 -2.07 5.30
C PHE A 8 -0.07 -2.51 6.76
N ASN A 9 -0.63 -3.70 6.96
CA ASN A 9 -0.76 -4.28 8.30
C ASN A 9 0.59 -4.89 8.74
N GLY A 10 0.70 -5.27 10.02
CA GLY A 10 1.96 -5.78 10.58
C GLY A 10 2.47 -7.08 9.95
N GLU A 11 1.59 -7.94 9.43
CA GLU A 11 1.98 -9.15 8.69
C GLU A 11 2.59 -8.80 7.33
N MET A 12 1.94 -7.90 6.59
CA MET A 12 2.45 -7.43 5.30
C MET A 12 3.77 -6.69 5.45
N VAL A 13 3.96 -5.89 6.50
CA VAL A 13 5.22 -5.19 6.74
C VAL A 13 6.35 -6.19 7.02
N ARG A 14 6.12 -7.17 7.89
CA ARG A 14 7.10 -8.25 8.14
C ARG A 14 7.47 -8.98 6.85
N ALA A 15 6.48 -9.35 6.05
CA ALA A 15 6.71 -9.99 4.77
C ALA A 15 7.49 -9.12 3.75
N ILE A 16 7.34 -7.79 3.80
CA ILE A 16 8.15 -6.85 3.01
C ILE A 16 9.59 -6.80 3.53
N LEU A 17 9.77 -6.72 4.86
CA LEU A 17 11.09 -6.71 5.50
C LEU A 17 11.87 -7.99 5.22
N ASP A 18 11.20 -9.14 5.22
CA ASP A 18 11.77 -10.45 4.89
C ASP A 18 12.01 -10.63 3.38
N GLY A 19 11.58 -9.67 2.55
CA GLY A 19 11.75 -9.68 1.09
C GLY A 19 10.79 -10.59 0.33
N GLY A 20 9.85 -11.25 1.01
CA GLY A 20 8.88 -12.14 0.39
C GLY A 20 7.76 -11.38 -0.35
N LYS A 21 7.22 -10.32 0.26
CA LYS A 21 6.10 -9.56 -0.32
C LYS A 21 6.62 -8.52 -1.32
N THR A 22 6.30 -8.71 -2.58
CA THR A 22 6.75 -7.86 -3.71
C THR A 22 5.59 -7.34 -4.56
N GLN A 23 4.36 -7.70 -4.18
CA GLN A 23 3.14 -7.30 -4.87
C GLN A 23 2.07 -6.91 -3.88
N THR A 24 1.22 -5.95 -4.25
CA THR A 24 0.00 -5.64 -3.50
C THR A 24 -1.17 -5.29 -4.41
N ARG A 25 -2.37 -5.78 -4.06
CA ARG A 25 -3.64 -5.40 -4.70
C ARG A 25 -4.38 -4.32 -3.93
N ARG A 26 -5.00 -3.38 -4.66
CA ARG A 26 -5.85 -2.31 -4.10
C ARG A 26 -7.12 -2.16 -4.95
N ILE A 27 -8.28 -2.16 -4.30
CA ILE A 27 -9.57 -1.97 -4.97
C ILE A 27 -9.56 -0.64 -5.72
N MET A 28 -9.99 -0.68 -6.99
CA MET A 28 -10.16 0.55 -7.76
C MET A 28 -11.39 1.30 -7.25
N ALA A 29 -11.23 2.58 -6.91
CA ALA A 29 -12.37 3.41 -6.53
C ALA A 29 -13.38 3.60 -7.68
N ILE A 30 -12.90 3.56 -8.93
CA ILE A 30 -13.72 3.70 -10.14
C ILE A 30 -13.97 2.31 -10.73
N GLN A 31 -15.04 1.67 -10.28
CA GLN A 31 -15.57 0.41 -10.84
C GLN A 31 -16.43 0.69 -12.08
N PRO A 32 -16.64 -0.29 -12.99
CA PRO A 32 -17.56 -0.12 -14.10
C PRO A 32 -19.00 0.05 -13.59
N GLU A 33 -19.75 0.99 -14.17
CA GLU A 33 -21.15 1.24 -13.79
C GLU A 33 -22.07 0.08 -14.19
N HIS A 34 -21.70 -0.66 -15.26
CA HIS A 34 -22.43 -1.81 -15.78
C HIS A 34 -21.48 -2.94 -16.15
N SER A 35 -21.94 -4.19 -16.04
CA SER A 35 -21.16 -5.41 -16.33
C SER A 35 -20.65 -5.48 -17.78
N GLU A 36 -21.35 -4.84 -18.72
CA GLU A 36 -21.00 -4.79 -20.14
C GLU A 36 -19.86 -3.83 -20.46
N MET A 37 -19.43 -3.00 -19.51
CA MET A 37 -18.31 -2.10 -19.72
C MET A 37 -16.97 -2.84 -19.61
N GLY A 38 -16.18 -2.74 -20.68
CA GLY A 38 -14.80 -3.21 -20.72
C GLY A 38 -13.81 -2.13 -20.29
N LEU A 39 -12.75 -2.53 -19.60
CA LEU A 39 -11.61 -1.66 -19.33
C LEU A 39 -10.77 -1.48 -20.58
N ARG A 40 -10.41 -0.23 -20.91
CA ARG A 40 -9.47 0.07 -21.98
C ARG A 40 -8.34 0.95 -21.46
N ARG A 41 -7.14 0.72 -21.99
CA ARG A 41 -5.96 1.56 -21.76
C ARG A 41 -5.81 2.56 -22.90
N VAL A 42 -5.49 3.80 -22.58
CA VAL A 42 -5.18 4.83 -23.56
C VAL A 42 -3.75 4.62 -24.04
N ILE A 43 -3.60 4.27 -25.32
CA ILE A 43 -2.29 4.04 -25.95
C ILE A 43 -1.76 5.34 -26.54
N ASP A 44 -2.62 6.06 -27.26
CA ASP A 44 -2.28 7.31 -27.90
C ASP A 44 -3.44 8.30 -27.77
N SER A 45 -3.12 9.52 -27.33
CA SER A 45 -4.05 10.60 -27.04
C SER A 45 -3.42 11.91 -27.45
N LYS A 46 -4.24 12.78 -28.07
CA LYS A 46 -3.85 14.18 -28.37
C LYS A 46 -3.41 14.94 -27.11
N ASN A 47 -3.98 14.57 -25.96
CA ASN A 47 -3.49 14.98 -24.66
C ASN A 47 -2.56 13.89 -24.13
N GLY A 48 -1.25 14.01 -24.36
CA GLY A 48 -0.26 13.00 -23.98
C GLY A 48 -0.26 12.64 -22.48
N ARG A 49 -0.81 13.51 -21.62
CA ARG A 49 -1.01 13.22 -20.18
C ARG A 49 -2.00 12.09 -19.91
N ASP A 50 -2.79 11.68 -20.89
CA ASP A 50 -3.75 10.59 -20.77
C ASP A 50 -3.18 9.24 -21.22
N ASN A 51 -2.03 9.23 -21.89
CA ASN A 51 -1.37 8.00 -22.29
C ASN A 51 -1.03 7.15 -21.06
N GLY A 52 -1.28 5.86 -21.14
CA GLY A 52 -1.07 4.91 -20.04
C GLY A 52 -2.22 4.83 -19.04
N LYS A 53 -3.14 5.81 -19.01
CA LYS A 53 -4.34 5.79 -18.16
C LYS A 53 -5.41 4.84 -18.72
N TYR A 54 -6.49 4.69 -17.96
CA TYR A 54 -7.58 3.77 -18.23
C TYR A 54 -8.92 4.50 -18.31
N PHE A 55 -9.89 3.87 -18.97
CA PHE A 55 -11.29 4.28 -18.94
C PHE A 55 -12.19 3.06 -19.14
N TRP A 56 -13.40 3.14 -18.60
CA TRP A 56 -14.46 2.17 -18.88
C TRP A 56 -15.14 2.52 -20.18
N SER A 57 -15.50 1.52 -20.97
CA SER A 57 -16.23 1.73 -22.20
C SER A 57 -17.16 0.59 -22.56
N GLN A 58 -18.27 0.94 -23.20
CA GLN A 58 -19.16 0.00 -23.85
C GLN A 58 -19.14 0.30 -25.35
N SER A 59 -18.98 -0.75 -26.16
CA SER A 59 -18.97 -0.66 -27.63
C SER A 59 -19.84 -1.75 -28.23
N ASP A 60 -20.48 -1.44 -29.35
CA ASP A 60 -21.19 -2.41 -30.17
C ASP A 60 -20.68 -2.38 -31.62
N ALA A 61 -21.37 -3.08 -32.52
CA ALA A 61 -21.04 -3.12 -33.95
C ALA A 61 -21.03 -1.73 -34.63
N ARG A 62 -21.61 -0.70 -34.00
CA ARG A 62 -21.69 0.68 -34.52
C ARG A 62 -20.65 1.62 -33.89
N GLY A 63 -19.81 1.11 -32.98
CA GLY A 63 -18.72 1.87 -32.36
C GLY A 63 -18.87 2.06 -30.86
N LEU A 64 -18.23 3.10 -30.32
CA LEU A 64 -18.21 3.41 -28.90
C LEU A 64 -19.53 4.09 -28.49
N LYS A 65 -20.30 3.47 -27.59
CA LYS A 65 -21.58 4.03 -27.12
C LYS A 65 -21.45 4.85 -25.85
N MET A 66 -20.62 4.37 -24.92
CA MET A 66 -20.45 5.00 -23.62
C MET A 66 -18.99 4.90 -23.19
N ARG A 67 -18.51 5.94 -22.52
CA ARG A 67 -17.19 5.95 -21.90
C ARG A 67 -17.20 6.72 -20.58
N SER A 68 -16.45 6.24 -19.61
CA SER A 68 -16.15 7.02 -18.40
C SER A 68 -15.12 8.12 -18.71
N LYS A 69 -14.89 8.97 -17.70
CA LYS A 69 -13.68 9.80 -17.64
C LYS A 69 -12.43 8.91 -17.58
N VAL A 70 -11.31 9.46 -18.04
CA VAL A 70 -10.01 8.79 -17.97
C VAL A 70 -9.46 8.89 -16.54
N PHE A 71 -8.88 7.80 -16.03
CA PHE A 71 -8.32 7.72 -14.69
C PHE A 71 -7.03 6.90 -14.66
N GLY A 72 -6.13 7.21 -13.73
CA GLY A 72 -4.88 6.49 -13.50
C GLY A 72 -4.85 5.83 -12.13
N CYS A 73 -3.81 5.05 -11.86
CA CYS A 73 -3.57 4.50 -10.52
C CYS A 73 -3.32 5.66 -9.54
N PRO A 74 -4.04 5.73 -8.41
CA PRO A 74 -3.87 6.80 -7.45
C PRO A 74 -2.55 6.72 -6.69
N TYR A 75 -1.81 5.61 -6.78
CA TYR A 75 -0.55 5.39 -6.06
C TYR A 75 0.69 5.79 -6.86
N GLY A 76 0.57 5.94 -8.19
CA GLY A 76 1.68 6.30 -9.06
C GLY A 76 1.76 5.40 -10.29
N GLU A 77 2.80 5.61 -11.09
CA GLU A 77 3.15 4.79 -12.26
C GLU A 77 4.46 4.03 -12.01
N VAL A 78 4.87 3.18 -12.96
CA VAL A 78 6.16 2.49 -12.87
C VAL A 78 7.30 3.52 -12.75
N GLY A 79 8.17 3.32 -11.77
CA GLY A 79 9.24 4.25 -11.39
C GLY A 79 8.86 5.27 -10.32
N ASP A 80 7.58 5.43 -9.97
CA ASP A 80 7.18 6.20 -8.77
C ASP A 80 7.41 5.39 -7.49
N ARG A 81 7.33 6.06 -6.34
CA ARG A 81 7.62 5.48 -5.03
C ARG A 81 6.41 5.50 -4.10
N ILE A 82 6.36 4.49 -3.23
CA ILE A 82 5.37 4.33 -2.17
C ILE A 82 6.12 4.26 -0.84
N TRP A 83 5.76 5.10 0.12
CA TRP A 83 6.24 4.96 1.49
C TRP A 83 5.22 4.19 2.32
N VAL A 84 5.71 3.25 3.12
CA VAL A 84 4.87 2.32 3.90
C VAL A 84 4.33 3.04 5.13
N ARG A 85 3.02 2.92 5.34
CA ARG A 85 2.32 3.36 6.55
C ARG A 85 1.98 2.14 7.38
N GLU A 86 2.56 2.04 8.57
CA GLU A 86 2.36 0.94 9.51
C GLU A 86 1.99 1.48 10.90
N THR A 87 1.51 0.61 11.77
CA THR A 87 1.22 0.99 13.15
C THR A 87 2.53 1.26 13.88
N TYR A 88 2.66 2.45 14.45
CA TYR A 88 3.93 2.98 14.98
C TYR A 88 3.67 3.78 16.27
N GLN A 89 4.73 4.20 16.95
CA GLN A 89 4.67 5.24 17.97
C GLN A 89 5.95 6.06 17.90
N GLY A 90 5.82 7.38 18.05
CA GLY A 90 6.94 8.32 18.02
C GLY A 90 6.51 9.77 17.76
N PRO A 91 7.45 10.73 17.88
CA PRO A 91 8.84 10.52 18.29
C PRO A 91 8.94 10.11 19.77
N LEU A 92 9.86 9.20 20.09
CA LEU A 92 10.20 8.75 21.44
C LEU A 92 11.69 9.04 21.68
N PHE A 93 12.00 9.75 22.75
CA PHE A 93 13.35 10.14 23.15
C PHE A 93 13.41 10.33 24.66
N ASP A 94 14.62 10.30 25.23
CA ASP A 94 14.85 10.48 26.66
C ASP A 94 14.61 11.93 27.09
N TYR A 95 14.22 12.15 28.35
CA TYR A 95 13.89 13.47 28.90
C TYR A 95 15.04 14.49 28.77
N GLU A 96 16.30 14.03 28.74
CA GLU A 96 17.49 14.87 28.51
C GLU A 96 17.43 15.62 27.17
N HIS A 97 16.65 15.14 26.21
CA HIS A 97 16.46 15.75 24.90
C HIS A 97 15.24 16.69 24.82
N MET A 98 14.50 16.87 25.92
CA MET A 98 13.27 17.69 25.96
C MET A 98 13.52 19.15 25.58
N GLU A 99 14.60 19.76 26.08
CA GLU A 99 14.95 21.15 25.71
C GLU A 99 15.21 21.27 24.21
N SER A 100 15.99 20.36 23.63
CA SER A 100 16.25 20.35 22.19
C SER A 100 14.99 20.12 21.36
N TYR A 101 14.02 19.38 21.88
CA TYR A 101 12.75 19.14 21.21
C TYR A 101 11.84 20.38 21.23
N LEU A 102 11.81 21.10 22.35
CA LEU A 102 11.05 22.36 22.48
C LEU A 102 11.64 23.46 21.59
N GLU A 103 12.97 23.48 21.43
CA GLU A 103 13.64 24.38 20.50
C GLU A 103 13.33 24.04 19.03
N ASP A 104 13.43 22.76 18.68
CA ASP A 104 13.23 22.27 17.31
C ASP A 104 12.86 20.79 17.29
N SER A 105 11.55 20.52 17.18
CA SER A 105 11.01 19.17 17.13
C SER A 105 11.38 18.41 15.85
N SER A 106 11.75 19.11 14.76
CA SER A 106 12.09 18.50 13.48
C SER A 106 13.33 17.60 13.56
N LYS A 107 14.22 17.85 14.53
CA LYS A 107 15.38 16.99 14.83
C LYS A 107 14.99 15.55 15.16
N PHE A 108 13.79 15.37 15.71
CA PHE A 108 13.23 14.09 16.15
C PHE A 108 12.27 13.48 15.13
N GLU A 109 12.00 14.17 14.02
CA GLU A 109 11.19 13.66 12.91
C GLU A 109 11.98 12.67 12.05
N LYS A 110 12.42 11.56 12.65
CA LYS A 110 13.15 10.48 11.97
C LYS A 110 12.62 9.11 12.39
N PRO A 111 12.72 8.08 11.52
CA PRO A 111 12.33 6.71 11.86
C PRO A 111 13.07 6.14 13.08
N GLU A 112 14.26 6.65 13.39
CA GLU A 112 15.09 6.24 14.54
C GLU A 112 14.42 6.54 15.88
N PHE A 113 13.60 7.59 15.96
CA PHE A 113 12.81 7.94 17.14
C PHE A 113 11.43 7.27 17.14
N CYS A 114 11.23 6.25 16.31
CA CYS A 114 9.98 5.53 16.22
C CYS A 114 10.15 4.06 16.62
N VAL A 115 9.12 3.51 17.23
CA VAL A 115 8.94 2.07 17.39
C VAL A 115 7.77 1.60 16.56
N TYR A 116 7.82 0.35 16.09
CA TYR A 116 6.86 -0.18 15.13
C TYR A 116 6.24 -1.46 15.65
N ARG A 117 4.92 -1.59 15.50
CA ARG A 117 4.18 -2.78 15.97
C ARG A 117 4.58 -4.03 15.20
N ALA A 118 5.01 -3.89 13.95
CA ALA A 118 5.46 -5.01 13.13
C ALA A 118 6.73 -5.70 13.68
N ASP A 119 7.48 -5.02 14.57
CA ASP A 119 8.67 -5.59 15.20
C ASP A 119 8.32 -6.60 16.32
N GLY A 120 7.04 -6.79 16.61
CA GLY A 120 6.58 -7.73 17.65
C GLY A 120 6.84 -7.26 19.09
N LYS A 121 7.24 -6.00 19.27
CA LYS A 121 7.44 -5.39 20.60
C LYS A 121 6.09 -5.12 21.28
N PRO A 122 6.02 -5.14 22.63
CA PRO A 122 4.84 -4.65 23.33
C PRO A 122 4.59 -3.17 23.01
N ALA A 123 3.38 -2.69 23.30
CA ALA A 123 3.09 -1.27 23.18
C ALA A 123 4.07 -0.48 24.06
N PRO A 124 4.71 0.58 23.52
CA PRO A 124 5.64 1.38 24.30
C PRO A 124 4.91 2.14 25.40
N GLU A 125 5.57 2.25 26.53
CA GLU A 125 5.21 3.13 27.64
C GLU A 125 6.05 4.41 27.53
N PHE A 126 5.42 5.58 27.65
CA PHE A 126 6.08 6.88 27.53
C PHE A 126 5.30 7.95 28.30
N TYR A 127 5.99 9.01 28.70
CA TYR A 127 5.38 10.18 29.33
C TYR A 127 5.14 11.27 28.28
N ASP A 128 4.02 11.98 28.39
CA ASP A 128 3.81 13.22 27.63
C ASP A 128 4.43 14.43 28.35
N ALA A 129 4.28 15.63 27.77
CA ALA A 129 4.82 16.86 28.33
C ALA A 129 4.18 17.28 29.66
N ASP A 130 3.05 16.66 30.03
CA ASP A 130 2.30 16.91 31.27
C ASP A 130 2.54 15.79 32.31
N ASP A 131 3.60 14.98 32.14
CA ASP A 131 3.97 13.83 32.98
C ASP A 131 2.89 12.73 33.08
N ASN A 132 1.98 12.65 32.11
CA ASN A 132 1.02 11.55 32.06
C ASN A 132 1.64 10.31 31.41
N LEU A 133 1.54 9.16 32.08
CA LEU A 133 1.95 7.88 31.52
C LEU A 133 0.96 7.42 30.45
N HIS A 134 1.48 7.22 29.24
CA HIS A 134 0.76 6.62 28.12
C HIS A 134 1.34 5.25 27.78
N CYS A 135 0.46 4.32 27.40
CA CYS A 135 0.84 3.03 26.84
C CYS A 135 0.00 2.80 25.59
N GLY A 136 0.63 2.71 24.42
CA GLY A 136 -0.14 2.49 23.22
C GLY A 136 0.56 2.72 21.89
N TRP A 137 -0.18 2.35 20.85
CA TRP A 137 0.21 2.50 19.46
C TRP A 137 -0.56 3.64 18.79
N ARG A 138 0.12 4.40 17.92
CA ARG A 138 -0.55 5.29 16.96
C ARG A 138 -0.97 4.50 15.71
N PRO A 139 -2.24 4.59 15.28
CA PRO A 139 -2.70 3.95 14.05
C PRO A 139 -1.97 4.42 12.79
N SER A 140 -1.81 3.54 11.80
CA SER A 140 -1.09 3.81 10.55
C SER A 140 -1.67 4.96 9.71
N ILE A 141 -2.98 5.23 9.85
CA ILE A 141 -3.65 6.35 9.16
C ILE A 141 -3.17 7.73 9.63
N HIS A 142 -2.53 7.81 10.81
CA HIS A 142 -1.92 9.02 11.35
C HIS A 142 -0.41 9.08 11.13
N MET A 143 0.17 8.09 10.44
CA MET A 143 1.60 8.04 10.23
C MET A 143 2.06 9.10 9.21
N PRO A 144 2.97 10.01 9.56
CA PRO A 144 3.56 10.99 8.64
C PRO A 144 4.67 10.36 7.79
N ARG A 145 5.11 11.08 6.75
CA ARG A 145 6.17 10.62 5.84
C ARG A 145 7.51 10.39 6.54
N TRP A 146 7.87 11.27 7.47
CA TRP A 146 9.15 11.22 8.20
C TRP A 146 9.26 9.97 9.08
N ALA A 147 8.14 9.46 9.58
CA ALA A 147 8.13 8.27 10.44
C ALA A 147 8.28 6.96 9.64
N SER A 148 8.12 7.00 8.31
CA SER A 148 8.20 5.80 7.49
C SER A 148 9.63 5.32 7.37
N ARG A 149 9.86 4.04 7.71
CA ARG A 149 11.16 3.36 7.57
C ARG A 149 11.33 2.60 6.25
N LEU A 150 10.26 2.38 5.50
CA LEU A 150 10.29 1.59 4.25
C LEU A 150 9.81 2.41 3.06
N MET A 151 10.59 2.32 1.98
CA MET A 151 10.31 2.94 0.69
C MET A 151 10.29 1.84 -0.39
N LEU A 152 9.25 1.87 -1.22
CA LEU A 152 8.99 0.89 -2.27
C LEU A 152 8.98 1.60 -3.62
N GLU A 153 9.74 1.11 -4.60
CA GLU A 153 9.67 1.60 -5.99
C GLU A 153 8.71 0.72 -6.78
N ILE A 154 7.75 1.33 -7.48
CA ILE A 154 6.80 0.61 -8.34
C ILE A 154 7.55 0.10 -9.57
N THR A 155 7.56 -1.22 -9.74
CA THR A 155 8.23 -1.90 -10.86
C THR A 155 7.24 -2.39 -11.92
N GLY A 156 5.99 -2.62 -11.52
CA GLY A 156 4.92 -3.09 -12.39
C GLY A 156 3.58 -2.55 -11.94
N LEU A 157 2.73 -2.21 -12.91
CA LEU A 157 1.37 -1.75 -12.66
C LEU A 157 0.44 -2.35 -13.71
N ARG A 158 -0.55 -3.12 -13.24
CA ARG A 158 -1.57 -3.73 -14.10
C ARG A 158 -2.94 -3.70 -13.41
N VAL A 159 -3.97 -4.02 -14.19
CA VAL A 159 -5.36 -4.05 -13.72
C VAL A 159 -5.94 -5.43 -14.00
N GLU A 160 -6.51 -6.04 -12.97
CA GLU A 160 -7.08 -7.39 -13.02
C GLU A 160 -8.40 -7.43 -12.23
N ARG A 161 -9.18 -8.49 -12.45
CA ARG A 161 -10.25 -8.87 -11.52
C ARG A 161 -9.62 -9.52 -10.29
N LEU A 162 -10.13 -9.24 -9.10
CA LEU A 162 -9.60 -9.76 -7.84
C LEU A 162 -9.35 -11.28 -7.84
N GLN A 163 -10.32 -12.05 -8.33
CA GLN A 163 -10.27 -13.52 -8.32
C GLN A 163 -9.50 -14.10 -9.51
N VAL A 164 -9.13 -13.27 -10.51
CA VAL A 164 -8.21 -13.66 -11.58
C VAL A 164 -6.79 -13.49 -11.03
N ILE A 165 -6.36 -14.49 -10.27
CA ILE A 165 -5.09 -14.49 -9.55
C ILE A 165 -4.39 -15.84 -9.70
N THR A 166 -3.07 -15.83 -9.79
CA THR A 166 -2.26 -17.06 -9.83
C THR A 166 -1.71 -17.42 -8.46
N LEU A 167 -1.28 -18.67 -8.26
CA LEU A 167 -0.59 -19.05 -7.02
C LEU A 167 0.70 -18.24 -6.81
N GLY A 168 1.43 -17.92 -7.88
CA GLY A 168 2.62 -17.07 -7.81
C GLY A 168 2.31 -15.64 -7.35
N ASP A 169 1.17 -15.08 -7.77
CA ASP A 169 0.70 -13.80 -7.27
C ASP A 169 0.38 -13.84 -5.78
N ILE A 170 -0.27 -14.92 -5.32
CA ILE A 170 -0.59 -15.13 -3.90
C ILE A 170 0.70 -15.19 -3.08
N CYS A 171 1.72 -15.91 -3.56
CA CYS A 171 3.04 -15.95 -2.95
C CYS A 171 3.67 -14.55 -2.82
N LYS A 172 3.65 -13.74 -3.89
CA LYS A 172 4.16 -12.36 -3.86
C LYS A 172 3.33 -11.40 -3.00
N GLU A 173 2.06 -11.69 -2.77
CA GLU A 173 1.16 -10.90 -1.92
C GLU A 173 1.34 -11.21 -0.44
N ILE A 174 1.54 -12.48 -0.10
CA ILE A 174 1.67 -12.93 1.28
C ILE A 174 3.14 -12.89 1.74
N GLY A 175 4.07 -13.05 0.80
CA GLY A 175 5.49 -13.19 1.06
C GLY A 175 5.90 -14.59 1.47
N CYS A 176 5.32 -15.59 0.81
CA CYS A 176 5.61 -17.01 1.03
C CYS A 176 6.12 -17.67 -0.26
N GLY A 177 6.70 -18.86 -0.14
CA GLY A 177 7.11 -19.69 -1.26
C GLY A 177 5.99 -20.58 -1.79
N LEU A 178 6.14 -21.05 -3.04
CA LEU A 178 5.17 -21.97 -3.66
C LEU A 178 4.97 -23.27 -2.86
N TYR A 179 6.01 -23.70 -2.14
CA TYR A 179 5.99 -24.94 -1.36
C TYR A 179 5.31 -24.83 0.00
N ASP A 180 4.96 -23.61 0.44
CA ASP A 180 4.28 -23.36 1.70
C ASP A 180 2.78 -23.72 1.63
N PHE A 181 2.23 -23.87 0.41
CA PHE A 181 0.86 -24.32 0.20
C PHE A 181 0.81 -25.80 -0.19
N ARG A 182 0.41 -26.65 0.76
CA ARG A 182 0.19 -28.08 0.53
C ARG A 182 -1.20 -28.52 1.01
N PRO A 183 -2.12 -28.91 0.11
CA PRO A 183 -2.00 -28.86 -1.36
C PRO A 183 -1.94 -27.42 -1.90
N ALA A 184 -1.50 -27.24 -3.15
CA ALA A 184 -1.39 -25.92 -3.79
C ALA A 184 -2.71 -25.12 -3.82
N THR A 185 -3.85 -25.82 -3.83
CA THR A 185 -5.19 -25.22 -3.74
C THR A 185 -5.42 -24.46 -2.43
N TYR A 186 -4.66 -24.78 -1.38
CA TYR A 186 -4.74 -24.08 -0.10
C TYR A 186 -4.37 -22.59 -0.21
N GLY A 187 -3.48 -22.23 -1.14
CA GLY A 187 -3.12 -20.82 -1.36
C GLY A 187 -4.32 -19.94 -1.73
N PHE A 188 -5.25 -20.46 -2.53
CA PHE A 188 -6.46 -19.73 -2.91
C PHE A 188 -7.42 -19.53 -1.74
N GLN A 189 -7.52 -20.51 -0.83
CA GLN A 189 -8.31 -20.37 0.39
C GLN A 189 -7.70 -19.34 1.34
N VAL A 190 -6.37 -19.35 1.49
CA VAL A 190 -5.65 -18.35 2.28
C VAL A 190 -5.86 -16.95 1.69
N TRP A 191 -5.80 -16.82 0.36
CA TRP A 191 -6.08 -15.56 -0.32
C TRP A 191 -7.51 -15.06 -0.10
N GLU A 192 -8.51 -15.94 -0.25
CA GLU A 192 -9.91 -15.64 0.04
C GLU A 192 -10.10 -15.16 1.48
N ASN A 193 -9.58 -15.90 2.45
CA ASN A 193 -9.69 -15.57 3.87
C ASN A 193 -8.99 -14.25 4.22
N LEU A 194 -7.81 -14.01 3.65
CA LEU A 194 -7.08 -12.75 3.82
C LEU A 194 -7.89 -11.57 3.26
N TRP A 195 -8.49 -11.74 2.07
CA TRP A 195 -9.27 -10.66 1.48
C TRP A 195 -10.54 -10.38 2.30
N LYS A 196 -11.23 -11.43 2.74
CA LYS A 196 -12.40 -11.33 3.62
C LYS A 196 -12.08 -10.68 4.95
N SER A 197 -10.91 -10.93 5.54
CA SER A 197 -10.53 -10.30 6.81
C SER A 197 -10.28 -8.79 6.69
N ILE A 198 -9.90 -8.31 5.50
CA ILE A 198 -9.62 -6.90 5.24
C ILE A 198 -10.88 -6.15 4.74
N TYR A 199 -11.66 -6.77 3.84
CA TYR A 199 -12.75 -6.12 3.10
C TYR A 199 -14.13 -6.74 3.33
N GLY A 200 -14.24 -7.77 4.19
CA GLY A 200 -15.47 -8.52 4.43
C GLY A 200 -15.83 -9.48 3.29
N GLU A 201 -16.92 -10.24 3.51
CA GLU A 201 -17.45 -11.20 2.53
C GLU A 201 -17.85 -10.51 1.22
N ASP A 202 -18.54 -9.37 1.29
CA ASP A 202 -19.00 -8.61 0.12
C ASP A 202 -17.82 -8.12 -0.74
N GLY A 203 -16.69 -7.77 -0.10
CA GLY A 203 -15.47 -7.36 -0.78
C GLY A 203 -14.84 -8.48 -1.61
N TRP A 204 -15.05 -9.73 -1.22
CA TRP A 204 -14.63 -10.90 -2.00
C TRP A 204 -15.64 -11.26 -3.09
N GLN A 205 -16.92 -11.35 -2.74
CA GLN A 205 -18.00 -11.79 -3.65
C GLN A 205 -18.19 -10.85 -4.84
N SER A 206 -18.01 -9.54 -4.63
CA SER A 206 -18.11 -8.54 -5.69
C SER A 206 -17.06 -8.67 -6.80
N ASN A 207 -15.98 -9.44 -6.56
CA ASN A 207 -14.86 -9.64 -7.49
C ASN A 207 -14.44 -8.33 -8.21
N PRO A 208 -14.08 -7.28 -7.43
CA PRO A 208 -13.85 -5.95 -7.97
C PRO A 208 -12.64 -5.93 -8.91
N TRP A 209 -12.58 -4.90 -9.74
CA TRP A 209 -11.33 -4.57 -10.43
C TRP A 209 -10.34 -3.96 -9.44
N VAL A 210 -9.10 -4.42 -9.50
CA VAL A 210 -8.02 -4.03 -8.59
C VAL A 210 -6.81 -3.52 -9.36
N TRP A 211 -6.12 -2.54 -8.78
CA TRP A 211 -4.75 -2.23 -9.14
C TRP A 211 -3.85 -3.31 -8.57
N VAL A 212 -3.06 -3.94 -9.43
CA VAL A 212 -1.97 -4.83 -9.01
C VAL A 212 -0.67 -4.05 -9.14
N ILE A 213 -0.02 -3.82 -8.00
CA ILE A 213 1.18 -2.99 -7.88
C ILE A 213 2.32 -3.91 -7.49
N GLU A 214 3.28 -4.09 -8.40
CA GLU A 214 4.54 -4.78 -8.13
C GLU A 214 5.59 -3.76 -7.73
N PHE A 215 6.44 -4.12 -6.76
CA PHE A 215 7.42 -3.21 -6.21
C PHE A 215 8.67 -3.93 -5.73
N LYS A 216 9.73 -3.16 -5.54
CA LYS A 216 10.94 -3.58 -4.83
C LYS A 216 11.22 -2.59 -3.69
N VAL A 217 11.81 -3.08 -2.60
CA VAL A 217 12.29 -2.22 -1.52
C VAL A 217 13.52 -1.46 -2.02
N VAL A 218 13.57 -0.15 -1.75
CA VAL A 218 14.70 0.73 -2.08
C VAL A 218 15.19 1.46 -0.83
N PRO A 219 16.43 1.97 -0.81
CA PRO A 219 16.93 2.77 0.30
C PRO A 219 15.98 3.91 0.62
N ASN A 220 15.54 4.00 1.87
CA ASN A 220 14.69 5.07 2.36
C ASN A 220 15.54 6.30 2.70
N VAL A 221 16.08 6.94 1.66
CA VAL A 221 16.78 8.21 1.80
C VAL A 221 15.71 9.28 1.98
N GLN A 222 15.63 9.83 3.19
CA GLN A 222 14.87 11.05 3.42
C GLN A 222 15.74 12.18 2.90
N ASP A 223 15.40 12.73 1.74
CA ASP A 223 15.98 13.98 1.26
C ASP A 223 15.48 15.09 2.20
N ASN A 224 16.08 15.21 3.39
CA ASN A 224 15.97 16.42 4.18
C ASN A 224 16.93 17.44 3.55
N PRO A 225 16.44 18.53 2.93
CA PRO A 225 17.29 19.69 2.76
C PRO A 225 17.62 20.17 4.17
N ALA A 226 18.89 20.03 4.55
CA ALA A 226 19.47 20.73 5.68
C ALA A 226 19.33 22.24 5.50
#